data_AF-A0A9W8TRW9-F1
#
_entry.id   AF-A0A9W8TRW9-F1
#
_cell.length_a   1.000
_cell.length_b   1.000
_cell.length_c   1.000
_cell.angle_alpha   90.00
_cell.angle_beta   90.00
_cell.angle_gamma   90.00
#
_symmetry.space_group_name_H-M   'P 1'
#
loop_
_entity.id
_entity.type
_entity.pdbx_description
1 polymer ?
#
loop_
_entity_poly.entity_id
_entity_poly.type
_entity_poly.pdbx_seq_one_letter_code
_entity_poly.pdbx_strand_id
1 'polypeptide(L)'
;MLKLLTCLYTLPLLRGSLADCGIDGGTTILANPNFAILDELEACTTIFGDILVDPEFVYLILEGPQEITGTIIAHDNTILKAVSLPDVKKLGGFSFVNPQIDGNVNFPEVTEIGNLEWKDIFFPYQFSTFSWSASKLIKVSSLYVESTYLSGFVPDDDPSVDWPTYGSLEQLEMADNIRIVDNKRMNEIVLPGLKTVSGGQRDGDNYLVSFAALESTGNLVVYDDSPYRGALEGKIDLPVLNHVFGDLNFTDIERVTEISVPALTNVDSGLYVLNNGGLSDLEFPELRRVNHVVIDDQHADGAFEAISFPVLEEIGDTVATTATSQTDQTGAPATTTTTAAAGTEIPKQTESSIATEDTGPSPTDENAADTSETAPVRSNASSLKLPFARIMSLFKLIRDTEVE
;
A
#
# COMPACT_ATOMS: atom_id res chain seq x y z
N MET A 1 -16.33 7.75 -44.87
CA MET A 1 -17.78 8.07 -44.81
C MET A 1 -18.40 7.25 -43.69
N LEU A 2 -18.28 7.74 -42.44
CA LEU A 2 -18.89 7.16 -41.24
C LEU A 2 -19.54 8.32 -40.49
N LYS A 3 -20.87 8.26 -40.31
CA LYS A 3 -21.66 9.34 -39.72
C LYS A 3 -21.38 9.41 -38.22
N LEU A 4 -20.70 10.47 -37.80
CA LEU A 4 -20.61 10.89 -36.39
C LEU A 4 -22.01 11.33 -35.95
N LEU A 5 -22.61 10.59 -35.01
CA LEU A 5 -23.91 10.92 -34.43
C LEU A 5 -23.69 12.06 -33.43
N THR A 6 -23.96 13.29 -33.86
CA THR A 6 -24.00 14.47 -32.99
C THR A 6 -25.27 14.41 -32.16
N CYS A 7 -25.17 14.07 -30.89
CA CYS A 7 -26.24 14.32 -29.93
C CYS A 7 -26.31 15.83 -29.66
N LEU A 8 -27.18 16.53 -30.40
CA LEU A 8 -27.62 17.87 -30.04
C LEU A 8 -28.50 17.77 -28.78
N TYR A 9 -28.00 18.26 -27.64
CA TYR A 9 -28.85 18.59 -26.50
C TYR A 9 -29.57 19.91 -26.79
N THR A 10 -30.89 19.89 -26.84
CA THR A 10 -31.74 21.07 -26.84
C THR A 10 -31.84 21.64 -25.43
N LEU A 11 -31.26 22.82 -25.18
CA LEU A 11 -31.44 23.57 -23.93
C LEU A 11 -32.89 24.10 -23.81
N PRO A 12 -33.57 23.89 -22.67
CA PRO A 12 -34.62 24.80 -22.25
C PRO A 12 -33.99 25.96 -21.45
N LEU A 13 -33.99 27.15 -22.07
CA LEU A 13 -33.78 28.42 -21.36
C LEU A 13 -35.01 28.70 -20.47
N LEU A 14 -34.88 28.49 -19.15
CA LEU A 14 -35.44 29.28 -18.05
C LEU A 14 -35.51 28.46 -16.75
N ARG A 15 -34.62 28.76 -15.80
CA ARG A 15 -34.68 28.69 -14.32
C ARG A 15 -33.23 28.55 -13.84
N GLY A 16 -32.86 29.29 -12.79
CA GLY A 16 -31.46 29.37 -12.31
C GLY A 16 -30.82 27.99 -12.33
N SER A 17 -29.76 27.83 -13.14
CA SER A 17 -29.05 26.56 -13.22
C SER A 17 -28.49 26.30 -11.83
N LEU A 18 -29.07 25.33 -11.15
CA LEU A 18 -28.37 24.68 -10.05
C LEU A 18 -27.06 24.19 -10.68
N ALA A 19 -25.93 24.54 -10.05
CA ALA A 19 -24.63 24.04 -10.47
C ALA A 19 -24.72 22.51 -10.61
N ASP A 20 -24.23 21.97 -11.72
CA ASP A 20 -24.12 20.53 -11.89
C ASP A 20 -22.93 20.06 -11.05
N CYS A 21 -23.22 19.68 -9.81
CA CYS A 21 -22.22 19.21 -8.86
C CYS A 21 -21.79 17.76 -9.10
N GLY A 22 -22.06 17.21 -10.30
CA GLY A 22 -21.80 15.83 -10.65
C GLY A 22 -22.86 14.86 -10.16
N ILE A 23 -22.62 13.58 -10.44
CA ILE A 23 -23.46 12.46 -10.03
C ILE A 23 -22.60 11.46 -9.25
N ASP A 24 -23.21 10.78 -8.28
CA ASP A 24 -22.49 9.77 -7.51
C ASP A 24 -21.98 8.64 -8.44
N GLY A 25 -20.69 8.30 -8.31
CA GLY A 25 -19.98 7.40 -9.21
C GLY A 25 -19.78 7.91 -10.65
N GLY A 26 -20.09 9.18 -10.93
CA GLY A 26 -19.78 9.83 -12.21
C GLY A 26 -18.34 10.32 -12.30
N THR A 27 -17.96 10.83 -13.47
CA THR A 27 -16.66 11.49 -13.68
C THR A 27 -16.87 12.81 -14.39
N THR A 28 -16.36 13.89 -13.79
CA THR A 28 -16.31 15.23 -14.35
C THR A 28 -14.92 15.45 -14.98
N ILE A 29 -14.86 15.91 -16.22
CA ILE A 29 -13.60 16.13 -16.95
C ILE A 29 -13.27 17.62 -16.98
N LEU A 30 -12.11 17.98 -16.43
CA LEU A 30 -11.55 19.34 -16.48
C LEU A 30 -10.63 19.48 -17.69
N ALA A 31 -11.20 19.78 -18.86
CA ALA A 31 -10.43 19.98 -20.10
C ALA A 31 -9.93 21.43 -20.23
N ASN A 32 -8.69 21.63 -20.68
CA ASN A 32 -8.18 22.96 -21.07
C ASN A 32 -8.80 23.36 -22.43
N PRO A 33 -9.26 24.62 -22.65
CA PRO A 33 -9.35 25.77 -21.74
C PRO A 33 -10.74 25.94 -21.13
N ASN A 34 -11.49 24.86 -20.92
CA ASN A 34 -12.83 24.92 -20.39
C ASN A 34 -12.83 25.21 -18.87
N PHE A 35 -12.41 26.41 -18.49
CA PHE A 35 -12.42 26.90 -17.11
C PHE A 35 -13.83 27.18 -16.60
N ALA A 36 -14.84 27.28 -17.48
CA ALA A 36 -16.21 27.57 -17.08
C ALA A 36 -16.81 26.48 -16.16
N ILE A 37 -16.36 25.23 -16.29
CA ILE A 37 -16.78 24.15 -15.40
C ILE A 37 -16.24 24.34 -13.97
N LEU A 38 -15.12 25.03 -13.79
CA LEU A 38 -14.61 25.35 -12.45
C LEU A 38 -15.60 26.26 -11.73
N ASP A 39 -16.04 27.35 -12.37
CA ASP A 39 -17.03 28.27 -11.79
C ASP A 39 -18.33 27.54 -11.35
N GLU A 40 -18.74 26.51 -12.10
CA GLU A 40 -19.88 25.67 -11.74
C GLU A 40 -19.58 24.79 -10.52
N LEU A 41 -18.42 24.14 -10.48
CA LEU A 41 -17.99 23.31 -9.35
C LEU A 41 -17.73 24.14 -8.08
N GLU A 42 -17.23 25.37 -8.20
CA GLU A 42 -16.98 26.28 -7.08
C GLU A 42 -18.28 26.70 -6.37
N ALA A 43 -19.41 26.69 -7.08
CA ALA A 43 -20.72 26.93 -6.49
C ALA A 43 -21.27 25.73 -5.69
N CYS A 44 -20.61 24.57 -5.75
CA CYS A 44 -21.03 23.36 -5.05
C CYS A 44 -20.45 23.29 -3.64
N THR A 45 -21.28 22.88 -2.67
CA THR A 45 -20.78 22.50 -1.33
C THR A 45 -20.18 21.09 -1.34
N THR A 46 -20.78 20.19 -2.11
CA THR A 46 -20.32 18.80 -2.29
C THR A 46 -20.26 18.51 -3.77
N ILE A 47 -19.15 17.96 -4.24
CA ILE A 47 -19.00 17.44 -5.60
C ILE A 47 -19.12 15.92 -5.54
N PHE A 48 -19.98 15.37 -6.38
CA PHE A 48 -20.21 13.93 -6.47
C PHE A 48 -19.41 13.34 -7.63
N GLY A 49 -18.72 12.23 -7.34
CA GLY A 49 -17.95 11.49 -8.33
C GLY A 49 -16.50 11.99 -8.49
N ASP A 50 -15.82 11.42 -9.48
CA ASP A 50 -14.42 11.66 -9.78
C ASP A 50 -14.23 12.96 -10.56
N ILE A 51 -13.05 13.56 -10.42
CA ILE A 51 -12.61 14.71 -11.20
C ILE A 51 -11.37 14.30 -11.97
N LEU A 52 -11.49 14.17 -13.29
CA LEU A 52 -10.37 13.90 -14.18
C LEU A 52 -9.74 15.22 -14.64
N VAL A 53 -8.48 15.44 -14.29
CA VAL A 53 -7.69 16.61 -14.69
C VAL A 53 -7.01 16.32 -16.02
N ASP A 54 -7.27 17.16 -17.03
CA ASP A 54 -6.62 17.01 -18.33
C ASP A 54 -5.09 17.20 -18.22
N PRO A 55 -4.25 16.44 -18.94
CA PRO A 55 -2.80 16.58 -18.94
C PRO A 55 -2.29 18.00 -19.25
N GLU A 56 -3.06 18.79 -20.00
CA GLU A 56 -2.75 20.17 -20.36
C GLU A 56 -3.17 21.21 -19.30
N PHE A 57 -3.70 20.78 -18.15
CA PHE A 57 -4.04 21.68 -17.05
C PHE A 57 -2.79 22.14 -16.31
N VAL A 58 -2.64 23.45 -16.13
CA VAL A 58 -1.45 24.06 -15.49
C VAL A 58 -1.69 24.33 -14.00
N TYR A 59 -2.89 24.74 -13.61
CA TYR A 59 -3.22 25.06 -12.23
C TYR A 59 -4.64 24.57 -11.93
N LEU A 60 -4.79 23.64 -11.00
CA LEU A 60 -6.09 23.25 -10.46
C LEU A 60 -6.28 23.96 -9.12
N ILE A 61 -7.05 25.03 -9.10
CA ILE A 61 -7.46 25.71 -7.87
C ILE A 61 -8.98 25.64 -7.85
N LEU A 62 -9.54 25.04 -6.79
CA LEU A 62 -10.97 24.83 -6.66
C LEU A 62 -11.43 25.29 -5.28
N GLU A 63 -12.01 26.49 -5.23
CA GLU A 63 -12.51 27.13 -4.01
C GLU A 63 -14.01 26.85 -3.83
N GLY A 64 -14.50 26.72 -2.59
CA GLY A 64 -15.93 26.52 -2.31
C GLY A 64 -16.32 25.11 -1.85
N PRO A 65 -16.03 24.03 -2.60
CA PRO A 65 -16.37 22.68 -2.19
C PRO A 65 -15.76 22.31 -0.85
N GLN A 66 -16.60 21.75 0.03
CA GLN A 66 -16.19 21.23 1.34
C GLN A 66 -15.98 19.72 1.31
N GLU A 67 -16.56 19.03 0.33
CA GLU A 67 -16.46 17.59 0.15
C GLU A 67 -16.42 17.23 -1.33
N ILE A 68 -15.55 16.31 -1.69
CA ILE A 68 -15.51 15.67 -3.00
C ILE A 68 -15.61 14.17 -2.76
N THR A 69 -16.69 13.53 -3.19
CA THR A 69 -16.96 12.13 -2.83
C THR A 69 -16.11 11.14 -3.61
N GLY A 70 -15.64 11.52 -4.81
CA GLY A 70 -14.76 10.70 -5.64
C GLY A 70 -13.30 11.13 -5.58
N THR A 71 -12.55 10.69 -6.59
CA THR A 71 -11.11 10.86 -6.70
C THR A 71 -10.78 12.00 -7.65
N ILE A 72 -9.86 12.89 -7.25
CA ILE A 72 -9.19 13.78 -8.19
C ILE A 72 -8.05 12.98 -8.85
N ILE A 73 -8.13 12.82 -10.17
CA ILE A 73 -7.24 12.00 -10.98
C ILE A 73 -6.42 12.93 -11.87
N ALA A 74 -5.13 13.05 -11.58
CA ALA A 74 -4.18 13.84 -12.36
C ALA A 74 -3.09 12.91 -12.89
N HIS A 75 -3.32 12.31 -14.06
CA HIS A 75 -2.40 11.33 -14.66
C HIS A 75 -1.68 11.93 -15.86
N ASP A 76 -0.40 11.61 -16.02
CA ASP A 76 0.44 12.08 -17.14
C ASP A 76 0.48 13.62 -17.27
N ASN A 77 0.21 14.34 -16.17
CA ASN A 77 0.24 15.79 -16.11
C ASN A 77 1.69 16.29 -16.09
N THR A 78 2.22 16.61 -17.28
CA THR A 78 3.62 17.06 -17.44
C THR A 78 3.83 18.56 -17.24
N ILE A 79 2.75 19.33 -17.13
CA ILE A 79 2.80 20.80 -17.01
C ILE A 79 2.01 21.35 -15.82
N LEU A 80 1.45 20.46 -14.98
CA LEU A 80 0.66 20.85 -13.81
C LEU A 80 1.60 21.40 -12.73
N LYS A 81 1.42 22.67 -12.39
CA LYS A 81 2.25 23.41 -11.45
C LYS A 81 1.65 23.45 -10.05
N ALA A 82 0.33 23.47 -9.93
CA ALA A 82 -0.29 23.47 -8.62
C ALA A 82 -1.65 22.79 -8.60
N VAL A 83 -1.96 22.18 -7.45
CA VAL A 83 -3.29 21.72 -7.08
C VAL A 83 -3.64 22.32 -5.71
N SER A 84 -4.75 23.03 -5.59
CA SER A 84 -5.15 23.66 -4.32
C SER A 84 -6.63 23.48 -4.09
N LEU A 85 -6.97 22.93 -2.92
CA LEU A 85 -8.34 22.69 -2.47
C LEU A 85 -8.52 23.35 -1.09
N PRO A 86 -8.63 24.69 -1.02
CA PRO A 86 -8.54 25.42 0.24
C PRO A 86 -9.69 25.11 1.20
N ASP A 87 -10.89 24.79 0.71
CA ASP A 87 -12.09 24.60 1.53
C ASP A 87 -12.47 23.13 1.76
N VAL A 88 -11.84 22.21 1.03
CA VAL A 88 -12.18 20.78 1.07
C VAL A 88 -11.74 20.19 2.40
N LYS A 89 -12.66 19.53 3.09
CA LYS A 89 -12.42 18.84 4.37
C LYS A 89 -12.35 17.33 4.22
N LYS A 90 -13.08 16.80 3.23
CA LYS A 90 -13.18 15.37 2.92
C LYS A 90 -12.99 15.14 1.44
N LEU A 91 -12.13 14.19 1.10
CA LEU A 91 -11.80 13.84 -0.26
C LEU A 91 -11.88 12.33 -0.45
N GLY A 92 -12.66 11.85 -1.41
CA GLY A 92 -12.76 10.42 -1.73
C GLY A 92 -11.41 9.85 -2.15
N GLY A 93 -10.66 10.60 -2.95
CA GLY A 93 -9.27 10.27 -3.21
C GLY A 93 -8.48 11.35 -3.96
N PHE A 94 -7.18 11.17 -3.99
CA PHE A 94 -6.24 11.94 -4.77
C PHE A 94 -5.24 10.97 -5.42
N SER A 95 -5.24 10.89 -6.75
CA SER A 95 -4.39 9.97 -7.51
C SER A 95 -3.50 10.76 -8.46
N PHE A 96 -2.20 10.67 -8.20
CA PHE A 96 -1.15 11.28 -8.98
C PHE A 96 -0.25 10.19 -9.58
N VAL A 97 -0.35 9.96 -10.88
CA VAL A 97 0.41 8.92 -11.58
C VAL A 97 1.18 9.54 -12.74
N ASN A 98 2.50 9.32 -12.75
CA ASN A 98 3.43 9.93 -13.70
C ASN A 98 3.30 11.46 -13.86
N PRO A 99 3.21 12.24 -12.77
CA PRO A 99 3.17 13.69 -12.91
C PRO A 99 4.57 14.28 -13.05
N GLN A 100 4.67 15.39 -13.77
CA GLN A 100 5.81 16.30 -13.68
C GLN A 100 5.31 17.61 -13.07
N ILE A 101 5.41 17.69 -11.75
CA ILE A 101 5.02 18.88 -11.01
C ILE A 101 6.25 19.70 -10.69
N ASP A 102 6.14 20.98 -10.98
CA ASP A 102 7.06 22.00 -10.51
C ASP A 102 6.25 23.03 -9.71
N GLY A 103 5.91 22.68 -8.47
CA GLY A 103 5.14 23.52 -7.56
C GLY A 103 4.47 22.76 -6.40
N ASN A 104 3.20 23.06 -6.12
CA ASN A 104 2.57 22.79 -4.82
C ASN A 104 1.22 22.09 -4.92
N VAL A 105 1.02 21.06 -4.10
CA VAL A 105 -0.29 20.48 -3.79
C VAL A 105 -0.69 20.86 -2.36
N ASN A 106 -1.74 21.66 -2.21
CA ASN A 106 -2.11 22.25 -0.92
C ASN A 106 -3.59 22.04 -0.56
N PHE A 107 -3.83 21.27 0.49
CA PHE A 107 -5.11 20.83 1.03
C PHE A 107 -5.22 21.22 2.52
N PRO A 108 -5.27 22.53 2.85
CA PRO A 108 -5.07 23.02 4.21
C PRO A 108 -6.18 22.60 5.20
N GLU A 109 -7.39 22.33 4.71
CA GLU A 109 -8.55 21.95 5.54
C GLU A 109 -8.89 20.46 5.49
N VAL A 110 -8.18 19.66 4.68
CA VAL A 110 -8.48 18.23 4.51
C VAL A 110 -8.14 17.48 5.79
N THR A 111 -9.10 16.70 6.28
CA THR A 111 -9.00 15.88 7.50
C THR A 111 -9.11 14.38 7.21
N GLU A 112 -9.76 14.02 6.11
CA GLU A 112 -9.99 12.63 5.69
C GLU A 112 -9.80 12.52 4.17
N ILE A 113 -8.96 11.56 3.76
CA ILE A 113 -8.81 11.13 2.36
C ILE A 113 -9.15 9.64 2.27
N GLY A 114 -9.93 9.21 1.30
CA GLY A 114 -10.09 7.77 1.04
C GLY A 114 -8.80 7.19 0.49
N ASN A 115 -8.51 7.38 -0.80
CA ASN A 115 -7.27 6.90 -1.42
C ASN A 115 -6.30 8.04 -1.75
N LEU A 116 -5.09 8.01 -1.19
CA LEU A 116 -3.98 8.90 -1.52
C LEU A 116 -2.92 8.10 -2.27
N GLU A 117 -2.77 8.35 -3.57
CA GLU A 117 -1.85 7.62 -4.44
C GLU A 117 -0.85 8.58 -5.11
N TRP A 118 0.42 8.33 -4.87
CA TRP A 118 1.57 8.97 -5.51
C TRP A 118 2.41 7.91 -6.20
N LYS A 119 2.45 7.97 -7.52
CA LYS A 119 3.12 6.94 -8.32
C LYS A 119 3.93 7.54 -9.46
N ASP A 120 5.12 6.99 -9.67
CA ASP A 120 6.01 7.35 -10.77
C ASP A 120 6.36 8.86 -10.81
N ILE A 121 6.50 9.49 -9.63
CA ILE A 121 6.89 10.90 -9.53
C ILE A 121 8.39 11.05 -9.78
N PHE A 122 8.76 11.65 -10.91
CA PHE A 122 10.14 11.87 -11.32
C PHE A 122 10.46 13.37 -11.47
N PHE A 123 11.61 13.80 -10.94
CA PHE A 123 12.11 15.16 -11.10
C PHE A 123 13.13 15.23 -12.26
N PRO A 124 12.76 15.72 -13.46
CA PRO A 124 13.64 15.75 -14.61
C PRO A 124 14.79 16.77 -14.47
N TYR A 125 14.61 17.78 -13.63
CA TYR A 125 15.60 18.83 -13.40
C TYR A 125 16.04 18.86 -11.94
N GLN A 126 17.30 19.24 -11.71
CA GLN A 126 17.88 19.33 -10.36
C GLN A 126 17.16 20.32 -9.43
N PHE A 127 16.33 21.21 -10.00
CA PHE A 127 15.58 22.24 -9.27
C PHE A 127 14.07 22.07 -9.35
N SER A 128 13.57 20.98 -9.92
CA SER A 128 12.12 20.71 -9.88
C SER A 128 11.71 20.46 -8.43
N THR A 129 10.68 21.19 -7.99
CA THR A 129 10.19 21.07 -6.62
C THR A 129 8.78 20.51 -6.60
N PHE A 130 8.53 19.57 -5.69
CA PHE A 130 7.19 19.15 -5.31
C PHE A 130 7.02 19.46 -3.84
N SER A 131 6.06 20.32 -3.54
CA SER A 131 5.61 20.55 -2.17
C SER A 131 4.22 19.96 -2.02
N TRP A 132 3.99 19.30 -0.89
CA TRP A 132 2.71 18.76 -0.49
C TRP A 132 2.36 19.32 0.90
N SER A 133 1.12 19.76 1.06
CA SER A 133 0.59 20.35 2.28
C SER A 133 -0.81 19.79 2.58
N ALA A 134 -0.94 18.99 3.64
CA ALA A 134 -2.21 18.51 4.17
C ALA A 134 -2.17 18.43 5.70
N SER A 135 -1.75 19.53 6.34
CA SER A 135 -1.39 19.57 7.78
C SER A 135 -2.47 19.13 8.77
N LYS A 136 -3.75 19.07 8.38
CA LYS A 136 -4.88 18.62 9.21
C LYS A 136 -5.34 17.20 8.90
N LEU A 137 -4.63 16.48 8.02
CA LEU A 137 -4.99 15.13 7.61
C LEU A 137 -4.80 14.17 8.79
N ILE A 138 -5.92 13.62 9.27
CA ILE A 138 -5.95 12.70 10.42
C ILE A 138 -6.14 11.26 9.96
N LYS A 139 -6.85 11.05 8.84
CA LYS A 139 -7.24 9.72 8.38
C LYS A 139 -7.03 9.57 6.87
N VAL A 140 -6.42 8.45 6.50
CA VAL A 140 -6.43 7.92 5.13
C VAL A 140 -7.06 6.52 5.13
N SER A 141 -7.78 6.12 4.09
CA SER A 141 -8.06 4.69 3.92
C SER A 141 -6.84 4.00 3.30
N SER A 142 -6.36 4.47 2.16
CA SER A 142 -5.18 3.92 1.49
C SER A 142 -4.14 5.00 1.24
N LEU A 143 -2.90 4.75 1.66
CA LEU A 143 -1.73 5.56 1.30
C LEU A 143 -0.80 4.71 0.43
N TYR A 144 -0.66 5.07 -0.84
CA TYR A 144 0.19 4.41 -1.81
C TYR A 144 1.25 5.38 -2.32
N VAL A 145 2.51 5.07 -2.08
CA VAL A 145 3.66 5.87 -2.51
C VAL A 145 4.64 4.93 -3.22
N GLU A 146 4.61 4.94 -4.55
CA GLU A 146 5.30 3.95 -5.38
C GLU A 146 6.22 4.61 -6.41
N SER A 147 7.44 4.11 -6.55
CA SER A 147 8.35 4.50 -7.64
C SER A 147 8.62 6.01 -7.71
N THR A 148 8.67 6.70 -6.57
CA THR A 148 8.81 8.17 -6.53
C THR A 148 10.25 8.62 -6.27
N TYR A 149 10.50 9.91 -6.51
CA TYR A 149 11.74 10.62 -6.14
C TYR A 149 11.55 11.48 -4.88
N LEU A 150 10.49 11.25 -4.10
CA LEU A 150 10.26 11.91 -2.82
C LEU A 150 11.35 11.50 -1.82
N SER A 151 11.77 12.40 -0.93
CA SER A 151 12.77 12.09 0.10
C SER A 151 12.19 11.66 1.45
N GLY A 152 10.90 11.84 1.67
CA GLY A 152 10.19 11.48 2.90
C GLY A 152 8.83 12.18 3.01
N PHE A 153 8.22 12.09 4.19
CA PHE A 153 6.96 12.79 4.55
C PHE A 153 7.13 13.88 5.61
N VAL A 154 8.37 14.08 6.06
CA VAL A 154 8.77 15.08 7.05
C VAL A 154 9.64 16.11 6.31
N PRO A 155 9.62 17.40 6.70
CA PRO A 155 10.57 18.38 6.19
C PRO A 155 12.01 17.85 6.33
N ASP A 156 12.79 17.91 5.26
CA ASP A 156 14.23 17.64 5.35
C ASP A 156 14.86 18.82 6.10
N ASP A 157 15.44 18.54 7.27
CA ASP A 157 16.05 19.55 8.13
C ASP A 157 17.47 19.92 7.67
N ASP A 158 17.97 19.39 6.54
CA ASP A 158 19.32 19.71 6.02
C ASP A 158 19.41 21.19 5.58
N PRO A 159 20.06 22.07 6.36
CA PRO A 159 20.15 23.49 6.05
C PRO A 159 21.11 23.77 4.88
N SER A 160 21.83 22.75 4.39
CA SER A 160 22.75 22.86 3.25
C SER A 160 22.08 22.55 1.91
N VAL A 161 20.84 22.05 1.94
CA VAL A 161 20.10 21.53 0.81
C VAL A 161 18.74 22.25 0.80
N ASP A 162 18.62 23.30 -0.03
CA ASP A 162 17.43 24.16 -0.19
C ASP A 162 16.30 23.42 -0.92
N TRP A 163 16.05 22.17 -0.53
CA TRP A 163 15.10 21.28 -1.18
C TRP A 163 13.73 21.47 -0.52
N PRO A 164 12.64 21.36 -1.31
CA PRO A 164 11.29 21.59 -0.82
C PRO A 164 10.96 20.62 0.31
N THR A 165 10.47 21.16 1.43
CA THR A 165 10.02 20.39 2.59
C THR A 165 8.77 19.59 2.27
N TYR A 166 8.77 18.29 2.58
CA TYR A 166 7.65 17.36 2.31
C TYR A 166 6.72 17.15 3.52
N GLY A 167 6.61 18.13 4.43
CA GLY A 167 5.94 17.97 5.72
C GLY A 167 4.42 18.06 5.62
N SER A 168 3.70 16.97 5.88
CA SER A 168 2.22 17.01 6.00
C SER A 168 1.54 15.83 6.66
N LEU A 169 2.21 14.69 6.84
CA LEU A 169 1.59 13.51 7.43
C LEU A 169 1.86 13.41 8.95
N GLU A 170 2.30 14.50 9.58
CA GLU A 170 2.60 14.56 11.01
C GLU A 170 1.38 14.26 11.89
N GLN A 171 0.19 14.70 11.46
CA GLN A 171 -1.07 14.48 12.17
C GLN A 171 -1.81 13.21 11.74
N LEU A 172 -1.27 12.44 10.80
CA LEU A 172 -1.92 11.22 10.31
C LEU A 172 -1.98 10.20 11.46
N GLU A 173 -3.17 9.92 11.97
CA GLU A 173 -3.37 8.98 13.08
C GLU A 173 -3.84 7.60 12.62
N MET A 174 -4.58 7.54 11.52
CA MET A 174 -5.27 6.32 11.07
C MET A 174 -5.05 6.07 9.59
N ALA A 175 -4.66 4.84 9.25
CA ALA A 175 -4.66 4.33 7.89
C ALA A 175 -5.39 2.99 7.83
N ASP A 176 -6.11 2.70 6.75
CA ASP A 176 -6.56 1.31 6.53
C ASP A 176 -5.42 0.50 5.90
N ASN A 177 -4.66 1.07 4.96
CA ASN A 177 -3.52 0.43 4.30
C ASN A 177 -2.42 1.44 3.98
N ILE A 178 -1.15 1.06 4.20
CA ILE A 178 0.02 1.84 3.79
C ILE A 178 0.91 1.00 2.89
N ARG A 179 1.27 1.50 1.71
CA ARG A 179 2.21 0.84 0.81
C ARG A 179 3.20 1.86 0.30
N ILE A 180 4.46 1.66 0.64
CA ILE A 180 5.54 2.58 0.28
C ILE A 180 6.62 1.71 -0.35
N VAL A 181 6.79 1.78 -1.66
CA VAL A 181 7.67 0.87 -2.42
C VAL A 181 8.46 1.61 -3.50
N ASP A 182 9.68 1.15 -3.78
CA ASP A 182 10.53 1.59 -4.91
C ASP A 182 10.85 3.12 -4.91
N ASN A 183 10.91 3.75 -3.73
CA ASN A 183 11.08 5.20 -3.62
C ASN A 183 12.57 5.60 -3.59
N LYS A 184 13.10 6.02 -4.74
CA LYS A 184 14.54 6.18 -4.98
C LYS A 184 15.29 7.12 -4.02
N ARG A 185 14.61 8.11 -3.45
CA ARG A 185 15.24 9.12 -2.58
C ARG A 185 14.71 9.08 -1.15
N MET A 186 13.77 8.20 -0.85
CA MET A 186 13.11 8.17 0.44
C MET A 186 13.99 7.40 1.42
N ASN A 187 14.73 8.16 2.22
CA ASN A 187 15.63 7.57 3.20
C ASN A 187 14.91 7.19 4.48
N GLU A 188 13.88 7.93 4.87
CA GLU A 188 13.17 7.65 6.11
C GLU A 188 11.66 7.69 5.87
N ILE A 189 10.97 6.68 6.40
CA ILE A 189 9.53 6.68 6.57
C ILE A 189 9.25 6.98 8.03
N VAL A 190 8.80 8.21 8.27
CA VAL A 190 8.43 8.69 9.59
C VAL A 190 6.99 9.19 9.54
N LEU A 191 6.10 8.49 10.27
CA LEU A 191 4.71 8.90 10.46
C LEU A 191 4.46 9.04 11.98
N PRO A 192 4.85 10.18 12.57
CA PRO A 192 4.99 10.31 14.03
C PRO A 192 3.65 10.27 14.77
N GLY A 193 2.55 10.63 14.09
CA GLY A 193 1.20 10.58 14.63
C GLY A 193 0.48 9.25 14.43
N LEU A 194 1.02 8.31 13.65
CA LEU A 194 0.29 7.12 13.18
C LEU A 194 0.08 6.14 14.35
N LYS A 195 -1.19 5.93 14.73
CA LYS A 195 -1.58 5.07 15.86
C LYS A 195 -2.07 3.70 15.42
N THR A 196 -2.79 3.63 14.31
CA THR A 196 -3.43 2.38 13.85
C THR A 196 -3.36 2.21 12.35
N VAL A 197 -3.04 0.98 11.91
CA VAL A 197 -3.16 0.57 10.50
C VAL A 197 -4.00 -0.70 10.41
N SER A 198 -5.14 -0.70 9.71
CA SER A 198 -6.04 -1.89 9.72
C SER A 198 -5.60 -3.05 8.81
N GLY A 199 -4.72 -2.79 7.84
CA GLY A 199 -4.36 -3.66 6.72
C GLY A 199 -2.90 -3.50 6.31
N GLY A 200 -2.39 -4.42 5.48
CA GLY A 200 -0.96 -4.70 5.35
C GLY A 200 -0.10 -3.50 4.99
N GLN A 201 0.81 -3.14 5.89
CA GLN A 201 1.96 -2.33 5.51
C GLN A 201 2.87 -3.18 4.63
N ARG A 202 3.19 -2.72 3.42
CA ARG A 202 4.31 -3.29 2.65
C ARG A 202 5.29 -2.18 2.35
N ASP A 203 6.46 -2.32 2.93
CA ASP A 203 7.62 -1.48 2.66
C ASP A 203 8.50 -2.14 1.58
N GLY A 204 9.11 -1.31 0.75
CA GLY A 204 10.12 -1.66 -0.25
C GLY A 204 11.01 -0.43 -0.48
N ASP A 205 12.30 -0.57 -0.30
CA ASP A 205 13.35 0.39 -0.69
C ASP A 205 13.48 1.69 0.14
N ASN A 206 13.29 1.67 1.47
CA ASN A 206 13.56 2.84 2.34
C ASN A 206 14.74 2.57 3.29
N TYR A 207 15.37 3.58 3.87
CA TYR A 207 16.58 3.43 4.73
C TYR A 207 16.30 3.50 6.25
N LEU A 208 15.09 3.85 6.69
CA LEU A 208 14.69 3.87 8.11
C LEU A 208 13.16 3.81 8.18
N VAL A 209 12.61 2.95 9.06
CA VAL A 209 11.16 2.87 9.30
C VAL A 209 10.90 3.16 10.77
N SER A 210 10.21 4.26 11.06
CA SER A 210 9.85 4.64 12.44
C SER A 210 8.39 5.04 12.55
N PHE A 211 7.64 4.29 13.37
CA PHE A 211 6.28 4.62 13.76
C PHE A 211 6.19 4.74 15.29
N ALA A 212 6.69 5.85 15.81
CA ALA A 212 6.82 6.08 17.25
C ALA A 212 5.50 5.98 18.02
N ALA A 213 4.35 6.21 17.37
CA ALA A 213 3.03 6.19 17.97
C ALA A 213 2.19 4.95 17.58
N LEU A 214 2.71 4.02 16.78
CA LEU A 214 1.90 2.90 16.25
C LEU A 214 1.61 1.90 17.37
N GLU A 215 0.36 1.85 17.82
CA GLU A 215 -0.09 0.99 18.92
C GLU A 215 -0.51 -0.39 18.42
N SER A 216 -1.16 -0.46 17.25
CA SER A 216 -1.63 -1.71 16.66
C SER A 216 -1.69 -1.67 15.13
N THR A 217 -1.55 -2.85 14.50
CA THR A 217 -1.63 -2.98 13.05
C THR A 217 -2.28 -4.30 12.61
N GLY A 218 -2.88 -4.33 11.42
CA GLY A 218 -3.37 -5.52 10.72
C GLY A 218 -2.21 -6.44 10.37
N ASN A 219 -1.58 -6.23 9.21
CA ASN A 219 -0.29 -6.85 8.90
C ASN A 219 0.78 -5.77 8.83
N LEU A 220 2.01 -6.11 9.20
CA LEU A 220 3.18 -5.27 9.02
C LEU A 220 4.23 -6.09 8.28
N VAL A 221 4.50 -5.71 7.04
CA VAL A 221 5.54 -6.31 6.20
C VAL A 221 6.58 -5.24 5.88
N VAL A 222 7.78 -5.43 6.39
CA VAL A 222 8.97 -4.67 5.98
C VAL A 222 9.82 -5.60 5.14
N TYR A 223 10.08 -5.17 3.90
CA TYR A 223 10.77 -5.97 2.90
C TYR A 223 11.72 -5.10 2.08
N ASP A 224 12.82 -5.66 1.61
CA ASP A 224 13.71 -5.01 0.64
C ASP A 224 13.99 -5.97 -0.52
N ASP A 225 13.61 -5.59 -1.75
CA ASP A 225 13.75 -6.41 -2.97
C ASP A 225 14.88 -5.89 -3.88
N SER A 226 15.78 -5.02 -3.37
CA SER A 226 16.63 -4.21 -4.24
C SER A 226 18.08 -4.69 -4.31
N PRO A 227 18.43 -5.65 -5.20
CA PRO A 227 19.82 -6.09 -5.37
C PRO A 227 20.73 -5.04 -6.07
N TYR A 228 20.17 -3.91 -6.51
CA TYR A 228 20.86 -2.93 -7.37
C TYR A 228 21.01 -1.53 -6.74
N ARG A 229 20.44 -1.27 -5.58
CA ARG A 229 20.48 0.02 -4.88
C ARG A 229 20.74 -0.27 -3.41
N GLY A 230 21.49 0.60 -2.71
CA GLY A 230 21.97 0.30 -1.35
C GLY A 230 20.81 -0.15 -0.47
N ALA A 231 20.91 -1.36 0.08
CA ALA A 231 19.83 -2.00 0.84
C ALA A 231 19.42 -1.15 2.05
N LEU A 232 18.21 -1.34 2.55
CA LEU A 232 17.67 -0.76 3.78
C LEU A 232 18.68 -0.96 4.92
N GLU A 233 19.29 0.13 5.38
CA GLU A 233 20.30 0.12 6.46
C GLU A 233 19.70 0.59 7.79
N GLY A 234 20.45 0.52 8.89
CA GLY A 234 20.05 1.21 10.13
C GLY A 234 19.14 0.37 11.02
N LYS A 235 18.00 0.92 11.45
CA LYS A 235 17.15 0.38 12.52
C LYS A 235 15.67 0.49 12.20
N ILE A 236 14.88 -0.50 12.63
CA ILE A 236 13.42 -0.43 12.64
C ILE A 236 12.97 -0.19 14.10
N ASP A 237 12.21 0.87 14.35
CA ASP A 237 11.77 1.23 15.72
C ASP A 237 10.25 1.39 15.81
N LEU A 238 9.64 0.54 16.63
CA LEU A 238 8.20 0.40 16.86
C LEU A 238 7.94 0.34 18.38
N PRO A 239 8.26 1.41 19.13
CA PRO A 239 8.44 1.37 20.58
C PRO A 239 7.17 1.11 21.37
N VAL A 240 5.99 1.41 20.80
CA VAL A 240 4.68 1.29 21.46
C VAL A 240 3.76 0.28 20.79
N LEU A 241 4.23 -0.42 19.75
CA LEU A 241 3.45 -1.44 19.04
C LEU A 241 3.21 -2.61 19.99
N ASN A 242 1.94 -2.81 20.40
CA ASN A 242 1.57 -3.84 21.36
C ASN A 242 0.82 -5.02 20.72
N HIS A 243 0.18 -4.84 19.56
CA HIS A 243 -0.61 -5.90 18.91
C HIS A 243 -0.55 -5.84 17.38
N VAL A 244 -0.26 -6.99 16.76
CA VAL A 244 -0.42 -7.25 15.32
C VAL A 244 -1.55 -8.28 15.12
N PHE A 245 -2.65 -7.89 14.44
CA PHE A 245 -3.81 -8.75 14.21
C PHE A 245 -3.60 -9.82 13.11
N GLY A 246 -2.54 -9.67 12.33
CA GLY A 246 -2.16 -10.56 11.25
C GLY A 246 -0.67 -10.88 11.33
N ASP A 247 0.03 -10.77 10.21
CA ASP A 247 1.45 -11.13 10.12
C ASP A 247 2.35 -9.94 10.46
N LEU A 248 3.38 -10.20 11.25
CA LEU A 248 4.54 -9.34 11.45
C LEU A 248 5.72 -9.95 10.69
N ASN A 249 6.16 -9.29 9.62
CA ASN A 249 7.11 -9.84 8.68
C ASN A 249 8.25 -8.84 8.42
N PHE A 250 9.47 -9.31 8.67
CA PHE A 250 10.72 -8.64 8.33
C PHE A 250 11.49 -9.57 7.40
N THR A 251 11.53 -9.28 6.10
CA THR A 251 12.16 -10.17 5.11
C THR A 251 13.14 -9.41 4.22
N ASP A 252 14.28 -10.03 3.90
CA ASP A 252 15.30 -9.53 2.96
C ASP A 252 15.87 -8.13 3.35
N ILE A 253 15.80 -7.71 4.63
CA ILE A 253 16.31 -6.41 5.10
C ILE A 253 17.79 -6.49 5.52
N GLU A 254 18.65 -6.92 4.60
CA GLU A 254 20.03 -7.37 4.83
C GLU A 254 20.96 -6.38 5.55
N ARG A 255 20.69 -5.07 5.53
CA ARG A 255 21.57 -4.05 6.14
C ARG A 255 20.96 -3.41 7.39
N VAL A 256 19.77 -3.84 7.81
CA VAL A 256 19.19 -3.47 9.10
C VAL A 256 19.96 -4.20 10.19
N THR A 257 20.37 -3.44 11.19
CA THR A 257 21.19 -3.93 12.32
C THR A 257 20.38 -4.10 13.61
N GLU A 258 19.17 -3.54 13.66
CA GLU A 258 18.33 -3.59 14.86
C GLU A 258 16.85 -3.53 14.50
N ILE A 259 16.05 -4.39 15.14
CA ILE A 259 14.58 -4.32 15.16
C ILE A 259 14.16 -4.14 16.62
N SER A 260 13.57 -2.99 16.93
CA SER A 260 13.09 -2.63 18.27
C SER A 260 11.56 -2.67 18.30
N VAL A 261 10.99 -3.70 18.95
CA VAL A 261 9.54 -3.82 19.20
C VAL A 261 9.25 -4.21 20.67
N PRO A 262 9.71 -3.40 21.65
CA PRO A 262 9.76 -3.79 23.07
C PRO A 262 8.37 -3.95 23.71
N ALA A 263 7.33 -3.31 23.18
CA ALA A 263 5.98 -3.33 23.76
C ALA A 263 5.08 -4.44 23.18
N LEU A 264 5.54 -5.21 22.20
CA LEU A 264 4.71 -6.17 21.47
C LEU A 264 4.29 -7.33 22.37
N THR A 265 2.99 -7.49 22.61
CA THR A 265 2.46 -8.58 23.43
C THR A 265 1.81 -9.69 22.61
N ASN A 266 1.26 -9.37 21.43
CA ASN A 266 0.44 -10.28 20.63
C ASN A 266 0.70 -10.17 19.13
N VAL A 267 0.86 -11.32 18.47
CA VAL A 267 0.79 -11.49 17.01
C VAL A 267 -0.21 -12.60 16.72
N ASP A 268 -1.38 -12.26 16.17
CA ASP A 268 -2.49 -13.21 16.03
C ASP A 268 -2.25 -14.24 14.90
N SER A 269 -1.40 -13.91 13.91
CA SER A 269 -0.97 -14.81 12.84
C SER A 269 0.52 -15.15 12.94
N GLY A 270 1.36 -14.79 11.96
CA GLY A 270 2.76 -15.19 11.93
C GLY A 270 3.76 -14.08 12.24
N LEU A 271 4.81 -14.40 12.99
CA LEU A 271 6.05 -13.64 13.06
C LEU A 271 7.07 -14.26 12.10
N TYR A 272 7.48 -13.51 11.09
CA TYR A 272 8.43 -13.91 10.08
C TYR A 272 9.65 -12.99 10.13
N VAL A 273 10.85 -13.57 10.31
CA VAL A 273 12.13 -12.86 10.25
C VAL A 273 13.03 -13.66 9.31
N LEU A 274 13.07 -13.27 8.05
CA LEU A 274 13.65 -14.07 6.97
C LEU A 274 14.76 -13.32 6.25
N ASN A 275 15.91 -13.94 6.04
CA ASN A 275 17.02 -13.42 5.21
C ASN A 275 17.56 -12.05 5.64
N ASN A 276 17.74 -11.82 6.94
CA ASN A 276 18.16 -10.54 7.48
C ASN A 276 19.62 -10.59 7.96
N GLY A 277 20.56 -10.69 7.03
CA GLY A 277 21.99 -10.94 7.33
C GLY A 277 22.70 -9.86 8.17
N GLY A 278 22.09 -8.67 8.33
CA GLY A 278 22.59 -7.58 9.18
C GLY A 278 22.21 -7.71 10.66
N LEU A 279 21.25 -8.59 11.00
CA LEU A 279 20.77 -8.78 12.36
C LEU A 279 21.58 -9.85 13.08
N SER A 280 22.21 -9.48 14.20
CA SER A 280 22.88 -10.42 15.11
C SER A 280 21.96 -10.90 16.22
N ASP A 281 21.04 -10.06 16.68
CA ASP A 281 20.22 -10.29 17.86
C ASP A 281 18.76 -9.98 17.57
N LEU A 282 17.87 -10.77 18.18
CA LEU A 282 16.44 -10.59 18.07
C LEU A 282 15.78 -10.78 19.44
N GLU A 283 15.16 -9.72 19.97
CA GLU A 283 14.52 -9.73 21.28
C GLU A 283 13.09 -9.20 21.22
N PHE A 284 12.16 -9.99 21.76
CA PHE A 284 10.77 -9.60 21.95
C PHE A 284 10.39 -9.76 23.43
N PRO A 285 10.74 -8.76 24.28
CA PRO A 285 10.76 -8.92 25.73
C PRO A 285 9.35 -9.09 26.34
N GLU A 286 8.32 -8.56 25.68
CA GLU A 286 6.94 -8.58 26.17
C GLU A 286 6.02 -9.52 25.36
N LEU A 287 6.53 -10.24 24.36
CA LEU A 287 5.71 -11.08 23.48
C LEU A 287 5.19 -12.30 24.24
N ARG A 288 3.86 -12.36 24.43
CA ARG A 288 3.16 -13.42 25.16
C ARG A 288 2.52 -14.45 24.25
N ARG A 289 1.97 -14.02 23.11
CA ARG A 289 1.26 -14.91 22.17
C ARG A 289 1.66 -14.67 20.74
N VAL A 290 1.94 -15.76 20.02
CA VAL A 290 2.16 -15.76 18.57
C VAL A 290 1.62 -17.06 17.98
N ASN A 291 0.85 -17.02 16.90
CA ASN A 291 0.33 -18.27 16.33
C ASN A 291 1.44 -19.05 15.60
N HIS A 292 2.29 -18.36 14.84
CA HIS A 292 3.36 -18.99 14.07
C HIS A 292 4.66 -18.18 14.12
N VAL A 293 5.82 -18.84 14.25
CA VAL A 293 7.13 -18.17 14.20
C VAL A 293 8.02 -18.83 13.15
N VAL A 294 8.55 -18.03 12.23
CA VAL A 294 9.58 -18.44 11.27
C VAL A 294 10.76 -17.48 11.37
N ILE A 295 11.92 -18.01 11.72
CA ILE A 295 13.17 -17.26 11.73
C ILE A 295 14.17 -18.05 10.90
N ASP A 296 14.59 -17.48 9.78
CA ASP A 296 15.49 -18.12 8.83
C ASP A 296 16.50 -17.10 8.33
N ASP A 297 17.79 -17.42 8.40
CA ASP A 297 18.80 -16.67 7.68
C ASP A 297 19.49 -17.59 6.68
N GLN A 298 19.27 -17.32 5.40
CA GLN A 298 19.85 -18.09 4.30
C GLN A 298 21.31 -17.66 4.01
N HIS A 299 21.85 -16.67 4.70
CA HIS A 299 23.22 -16.22 4.49
C HIS A 299 24.23 -17.10 5.22
N ALA A 300 25.31 -17.45 4.52
CA ALA A 300 26.38 -18.29 5.07
C ALA A 300 27.21 -17.58 6.16
N ASP A 301 27.11 -16.25 6.23
CA ASP A 301 27.95 -15.37 7.06
C ASP A 301 27.18 -14.71 8.22
N GLY A 302 25.84 -14.82 8.25
CA GLY A 302 24.96 -14.24 9.26
C GLY A 302 24.12 -15.34 9.90
N ALA A 303 24.36 -15.64 11.16
CA ALA A 303 23.43 -16.42 11.96
C ALA A 303 23.16 -15.59 13.21
N PHE A 304 21.91 -15.56 13.65
CA PHE A 304 21.56 -14.92 14.92
C PHE A 304 22.43 -15.49 16.05
N GLU A 305 23.11 -14.60 16.78
CA GLU A 305 23.84 -14.93 18.00
C GLU A 305 22.86 -15.19 19.15
N ALA A 306 21.78 -14.41 19.22
CA ALA A 306 20.74 -14.57 20.22
C ALA A 306 19.33 -14.31 19.67
N ILE A 307 18.38 -15.18 20.05
CA ILE A 307 16.95 -15.00 19.82
C ILE A 307 16.26 -15.20 21.18
N SER A 308 15.47 -14.22 21.62
CA SER A 308 14.88 -14.20 22.97
C SER A 308 13.39 -13.84 22.98
N PHE A 309 12.61 -14.69 23.67
CA PHE A 309 11.17 -14.53 23.93
C PHE A 309 10.88 -14.82 25.42
N PRO A 310 11.33 -13.97 26.36
CA PRO A 310 11.44 -14.32 27.77
C PRO A 310 10.09 -14.53 28.49
N VAL A 311 9.00 -13.95 27.97
CA VAL A 311 7.66 -14.03 28.57
C VAL A 311 6.64 -14.77 27.69
N LEU A 312 7.10 -15.54 26.71
CA LEU A 312 6.22 -16.21 25.76
C LEU A 312 5.40 -17.31 26.44
N GLU A 313 4.07 -17.16 26.38
CA GLU A 313 3.09 -18.04 27.04
C GLU A 313 2.46 -19.03 26.06
N GLU A 314 2.20 -18.60 24.82
CA GLU A 314 1.41 -19.36 23.85
C GLU A 314 2.04 -19.29 22.45
N ILE A 315 2.29 -20.47 21.87
CA ILE A 315 2.54 -20.65 20.45
C ILE A 315 1.47 -21.58 19.89
N GLY A 316 0.83 -21.17 18.80
CA GLY A 316 -0.25 -21.95 18.18
C GLY A 316 0.27 -23.17 17.41
N ASP A 317 0.64 -22.99 16.14
CA ASP A 317 0.80 -24.11 15.20
C ASP A 317 2.25 -24.60 15.03
N THR A 318 3.25 -23.72 14.86
CA THR A 318 4.63 -24.14 14.52
C THR A 318 5.68 -23.08 14.81
N VAL A 319 6.85 -23.52 15.30
CA VAL A 319 8.11 -22.74 15.31
C VAL A 319 9.09 -23.38 14.34
N ALA A 320 9.54 -22.64 13.32
CA ALA A 320 10.63 -23.03 12.44
C ALA A 320 11.80 -22.05 12.63
N THR A 321 12.92 -22.56 13.15
CA THR A 321 14.17 -21.78 13.29
C THR A 321 15.30 -22.51 12.59
N THR A 322 15.88 -21.90 11.56
CA THR A 322 17.09 -22.39 10.89
C THR A 322 18.24 -21.45 11.21
N ALA A 323 18.84 -21.62 12.40
CA ALA A 323 20.11 -20.99 12.71
C ALA A 323 21.23 -21.83 12.07
N THR A 324 21.85 -21.31 11.01
CA THR A 324 23.02 -21.91 10.36
C THR A 324 24.27 -21.62 11.20
N SER A 325 24.41 -22.26 12.37
CA SER A 325 25.70 -22.21 13.08
C SER A 325 26.78 -22.83 12.19
N GLN A 326 27.71 -22.03 11.68
CA GLN A 326 28.94 -22.57 11.07
C GLN A 326 29.62 -23.45 12.13
N THR A 327 29.66 -24.75 11.88
CA THR A 327 30.56 -25.66 12.58
C THR A 327 31.99 -25.29 12.23
N ASP A 328 32.60 -24.44 13.05
CA ASP A 328 34.05 -24.27 13.04
C ASP A 328 34.67 -25.63 13.42
N GLN A 329 35.56 -26.14 12.58
CA GLN A 329 36.20 -27.45 12.73
C GLN A 329 37.24 -27.44 13.86
N THR A 330 36.87 -27.09 15.09
CA THR A 330 37.68 -27.37 16.29
C THR A 330 36.80 -27.63 17.52
N GLY A 331 36.01 -28.70 17.48
CA GLY A 331 35.69 -29.51 18.66
C GLY A 331 35.12 -28.81 19.91
N ALA A 332 33.95 -28.17 19.80
CA ALA A 332 32.92 -28.12 20.85
C ALA A 332 31.61 -27.58 20.23
N PRO A 333 30.44 -28.25 20.42
CA PRO A 333 29.18 -27.68 19.96
C PRO A 333 28.78 -26.52 20.87
N ALA A 334 28.83 -25.28 20.34
CA ALA A 334 28.08 -24.17 20.92
C ALA A 334 26.59 -24.48 20.74
N THR A 335 25.89 -24.66 21.85
CA THR A 335 24.48 -24.98 21.89
C THR A 335 23.71 -23.66 21.85
N THR A 336 23.06 -23.35 20.73
CA THR A 336 21.98 -22.35 20.72
C THR A 336 20.90 -22.85 21.66
N THR A 337 20.72 -22.13 22.77
CA THR A 337 19.76 -22.50 23.80
C THR A 337 18.42 -21.90 23.43
N THR A 338 17.61 -22.65 22.68
CA THR A 338 16.18 -22.33 22.51
C THR A 338 15.47 -22.71 23.82
N THR A 339 15.48 -21.82 24.81
CA THR A 339 14.60 -21.98 25.98
C THR A 339 13.17 -21.57 25.62
N ALA A 340 12.47 -22.44 24.91
CA ALA A 340 11.00 -22.42 24.91
C ALA A 340 10.54 -23.08 26.23
N ALA A 341 10.34 -22.26 27.25
CA ALA A 341 9.88 -22.70 28.56
C ALA A 341 8.44 -22.25 28.83
N ALA A 342 7.45 -22.99 28.31
CA ALA A 342 6.19 -23.30 29.00
C ALA A 342 5.28 -24.20 28.15
N GLY A 343 5.35 -25.49 28.43
CA GLY A 343 4.33 -26.53 28.26
C GLY A 343 3.25 -26.39 27.19
N THR A 344 3.42 -27.09 26.07
CA THR A 344 2.43 -28.04 25.53
C THR A 344 3.19 -29.08 24.69
N GLU A 345 3.02 -30.37 24.99
CA GLU A 345 3.61 -31.46 24.18
C GLU A 345 2.96 -31.49 22.79
N ILE A 346 3.76 -31.30 21.73
CA ILE A 346 3.30 -31.49 20.34
C ILE A 346 3.51 -32.97 19.94
N PRO A 347 2.49 -33.68 19.42
CA PRO A 347 2.64 -35.07 18.99
C PRO A 347 3.50 -35.18 17.73
N LYS A 348 4.50 -36.06 17.78
CA LYS A 348 5.34 -36.44 16.65
C LYS A 348 4.51 -37.25 15.63
N GLN A 349 4.10 -36.65 14.50
CA GLN A 349 3.57 -37.45 13.39
C GLN A 349 4.71 -38.10 12.61
N THR A 350 4.53 -39.40 12.37
CA THR A 350 5.46 -40.29 11.68
C THR A 350 5.29 -40.11 10.18
N GLU A 351 6.40 -39.88 9.47
CA GLU A 351 6.47 -39.89 8.01
C GLU A 351 5.89 -41.22 7.48
N SER A 352 4.83 -41.14 6.68
CA SER A 352 4.33 -42.26 5.88
C SER A 352 4.71 -42.02 4.43
N SER A 353 5.75 -42.71 3.99
CA SER A 353 6.21 -42.77 2.60
C SER A 353 5.10 -43.28 1.67
N ILE A 354 4.77 -42.50 0.64
CA ILE A 354 3.99 -42.93 -0.51
C ILE A 354 4.90 -43.75 -1.42
N ALA A 355 4.55 -45.01 -1.64
CA ALA A 355 5.06 -45.82 -2.74
C ALA A 355 3.87 -46.31 -3.59
N THR A 356 3.98 -46.04 -4.88
CA THR A 356 3.17 -46.51 -5.99
C THR A 356 3.15 -48.02 -6.10
N GLU A 357 2.00 -48.63 -6.42
CA GLU A 357 1.95 -49.66 -7.46
C GLU A 357 0.53 -49.91 -8.00
N ASP A 358 0.54 -50.07 -9.32
CA ASP A 358 -0.50 -50.36 -10.29
C ASP A 358 -0.91 -51.84 -10.23
N THR A 359 -2.20 -52.14 -10.46
CA THR A 359 -2.72 -53.26 -11.29
C THR A 359 -4.23 -53.45 -11.08
N GLY A 360 -5.01 -53.26 -12.16
CA GLY A 360 -6.37 -53.82 -12.30
C GLY A 360 -6.35 -55.35 -12.53
N PRO A 361 -7.45 -56.00 -12.98
CA PRO A 361 -8.69 -55.45 -13.52
C PRO A 361 -10.00 -56.03 -12.94
N SER A 362 -11.09 -55.41 -13.41
CA SER A 362 -12.54 -55.68 -13.22
C SER A 362 -13.00 -57.12 -13.55
N PRO A 363 -14.18 -57.54 -13.04
CA PRO A 363 -15.30 -57.80 -13.97
C PRO A 363 -16.69 -57.29 -13.51
N THR A 364 -17.49 -56.83 -14.50
CA THR A 364 -18.94 -57.09 -14.82
C THR A 364 -19.91 -57.52 -13.69
N ASP A 365 -21.18 -57.13 -13.60
CA ASP A 365 -22.15 -56.56 -14.55
C ASP A 365 -23.47 -56.22 -13.83
N GLU A 366 -24.37 -55.53 -14.54
CA GLU A 366 -25.85 -55.63 -14.51
C GLU A 366 -26.75 -54.81 -13.54
N ASN A 367 -27.46 -53.87 -14.20
CA ASN A 367 -28.94 -53.69 -14.27
C ASN A 367 -29.74 -53.00 -13.14
N ALA A 368 -30.21 -51.79 -13.46
CA ALA A 368 -31.55 -51.49 -14.03
C ALA A 368 -32.44 -50.47 -13.28
N ALA A 369 -32.93 -49.51 -14.10
CA ALA A 369 -34.25 -48.83 -14.11
C ALA A 369 -34.64 -47.91 -12.93
N ASP A 370 -35.44 -46.85 -13.06
CA ASP A 370 -35.99 -45.98 -14.12
C ASP A 370 -36.89 -44.95 -13.37
N THR A 371 -37.41 -43.93 -14.07
CA THR A 371 -38.42 -42.90 -13.73
C THR A 371 -37.87 -41.56 -13.18
N SER A 372 -37.79 -40.48 -13.99
CA SER A 372 -38.84 -39.58 -14.52
C SER A 372 -39.58 -38.85 -13.38
N GLU A 373 -39.80 -37.54 -13.32
CA GLU A 373 -40.00 -36.51 -14.36
C GLU A 373 -40.18 -35.15 -13.64
N THR A 374 -40.26 -34.07 -14.42
CA THR A 374 -40.80 -32.73 -14.12
C THR A 374 -39.91 -31.66 -13.45
N ALA A 375 -39.31 -30.83 -14.31
CA ALA A 375 -39.14 -29.39 -14.08
C ALA A 375 -40.51 -28.66 -14.35
N PRO A 376 -40.73 -27.35 -14.05
CA PRO A 376 -39.96 -26.29 -14.74
C PRO A 376 -39.82 -24.89 -14.06
N VAL A 377 -38.97 -24.06 -14.70
CA VAL A 377 -39.04 -22.57 -14.86
C VAL A 377 -38.21 -21.62 -13.94
N ARG A 378 -37.14 -21.11 -14.57
CA ARG A 378 -36.60 -19.72 -14.70
C ARG A 378 -36.32 -18.84 -13.47
N SER A 379 -35.10 -18.32 -13.39
CA SER A 379 -34.82 -16.93 -13.81
C SER A 379 -33.32 -16.71 -14.12
N ASN A 380 -33.09 -15.95 -15.19
CA ASN A 380 -31.78 -15.53 -15.69
C ASN A 380 -31.34 -14.25 -14.97
N ALA A 381 -30.06 -14.16 -14.60
CA ALA A 381 -29.36 -12.89 -14.48
C ALA A 381 -27.93 -13.09 -15.01
N SER A 382 -27.74 -12.81 -16.30
CA SER A 382 -26.44 -12.78 -16.94
C SER A 382 -25.80 -11.41 -16.67
N SER A 383 -24.75 -11.39 -15.85
CA SER A 383 -23.90 -10.21 -15.68
C SER A 383 -23.07 -9.98 -16.94
N LEU A 384 -23.36 -8.90 -17.68
CA LEU A 384 -22.55 -8.44 -18.79
C LEU A 384 -21.27 -7.78 -18.23
N LYS A 385 -20.18 -8.54 -18.15
CA LYS A 385 -18.84 -7.96 -17.93
C LYS A 385 -18.33 -7.40 -19.26
N LEU A 386 -18.23 -6.07 -19.39
CA LEU A 386 -17.47 -5.44 -20.47
C LEU A 386 -15.96 -5.54 -20.15
N PRO A 387 -15.11 -6.04 -21.07
CA PRO A 387 -13.68 -6.06 -20.85
C PRO A 387 -13.06 -4.68 -21.12
N PHE A 388 -12.34 -4.16 -20.12
CA PHE A 388 -11.52 -2.93 -20.13
C PHE A 388 -10.50 -2.84 -21.29
N ALA A 389 -10.26 -3.94 -22.00
CA ALA A 389 -9.30 -4.03 -23.11
C ALA A 389 -9.67 -3.20 -24.37
N ARG A 390 -10.87 -2.64 -24.48
CA ARG A 390 -11.29 -1.84 -25.65
C ARG A 390 -11.03 -0.33 -25.55
N ILE A 391 -10.76 0.22 -24.37
CA ILE A 391 -10.49 1.66 -24.22
C ILE A 391 -9.03 1.99 -24.60
N MET A 392 -8.09 1.10 -24.29
CA MET A 392 -6.67 1.24 -24.67
C MET A 392 -6.42 1.18 -26.19
N SER A 393 -7.23 0.46 -26.96
CA SER A 393 -7.10 0.45 -28.44
C SER A 393 -7.56 1.76 -29.10
N LEU A 394 -8.36 2.59 -28.41
CA LEU A 394 -8.78 3.88 -28.95
C LEU A 394 -7.65 4.93 -28.85
N PHE A 395 -6.85 4.90 -27.79
CA PHE A 395 -5.70 5.81 -27.62
C PHE A 395 -4.52 5.50 -28.56
N LYS A 396 -4.30 4.23 -28.89
CA LYS A 396 -3.26 3.84 -29.86
C LYS A 396 -3.61 4.27 -31.29
N LEU A 397 -4.90 4.29 -31.64
CA LEU A 397 -5.33 4.70 -32.99
C LEU A 397 -5.26 6.22 -33.21
N ILE A 398 -5.44 7.03 -32.16
CA ILE A 398 -5.32 8.50 -32.26
C ILE A 398 -3.84 8.91 -32.43
N ARG A 399 -2.90 8.21 -31.78
CA ARG A 399 -1.46 8.50 -31.87
C ARG A 399 -0.86 8.21 -33.26
N ASP A 400 -1.41 7.25 -34.00
CA ASP A 400 -0.92 6.88 -35.34
C ASP A 400 -1.54 7.72 -36.46
N THR A 401 -2.43 8.69 -36.17
CA THR A 401 -3.06 9.55 -37.19
C THR A 401 -2.49 10.97 -37.27
N GLU A 402 -1.46 11.31 -36.49
CA GLU A 402 -0.78 12.62 -36.52
C GLU A 402 0.63 12.59 -37.13
N VAL A 403 0.98 11.51 -37.83
CA VAL A 403 2.17 11.47 -38.68
C VAL A 403 1.76 11.04 -40.10
N GLU A 404 1.09 11.95 -40.81
CA GLU A 404 1.14 12.08 -42.27
C GLU A 404 0.77 13.49 -42.72
#